data_AF-A0A561CX82-F1
#
_entry.id   AF-A0A561CX82-F1
#
_cell.length_a   1.000
_cell.length_b   1.000
_cell.length_c   1.000
_cell.angle_alpha   90.00
_cell.angle_beta   90.00
_cell.angle_gamma   90.00
#
_symmetry.space_group_name_H-M   'P 1'
#
loop_
_entity.id
_entity.type
_entity.pdbx_description
1 polymer ?
#
loop_
_entity_poly.entity_id
_entity_poly.type
_entity_poly.pdbx_seq_one_letter_code
_entity_poly.pdbx_strand_id
1 'polypeptide(L)'
;MRKISLLALSMVFLLSACAPNFQKQNETVQTKEKTTGKAIIPKYNISNNYYRTILPFEPGEARGLVVNNINTRYDLNEFEMGLMRIAQNSFDTDKYYFQEGQQIKAATIKQWLSRQYTAAQLKEKQIKAADNIGLNPVNTSPAGSTPSSPVYLAHILEHDYLTKDDKGNVSLAGITIGLALNSIYYYKLQSDGDTLEKKIPFSEMEQEGKKMAAEVVKRIRSMKNLGNIPITIALFEQQSKTSVVPGNFFTYSTVDQGSSDLNSWEKVDEKYYLFPSTDAENDHRDDTIAFLNFKQDVEEYFPNYNGVIGKAFYVGDQLQDLSITIPIQFYGKTEGIGFTQYVTGLVMEHFPKYLSVSVSVTSVDGPEALIVKKADATEPFVYIYQ
;
A
#
# COMPACT_ATOMS: atom_id res chain seq x y z
N MET A 1 11.32 -72.28 -5.20
CA MET A 1 11.79 -70.96 -4.71
C MET A 1 11.74 -69.88 -5.80
N ARG A 2 10.56 -69.60 -6.38
CA ARG A 2 10.39 -68.46 -7.33
C ARG A 2 8.99 -67.81 -7.28
N LYS A 3 8.04 -68.39 -6.54
CA LYS A 3 6.68 -67.82 -6.34
C LYS A 3 6.47 -67.17 -4.97
N ILE A 4 7.37 -67.39 -4.00
CA ILE A 4 7.33 -66.76 -2.67
C ILE A 4 8.02 -65.38 -2.68
N SER A 5 8.95 -65.17 -3.62
CA SER A 5 9.68 -63.90 -3.75
C SER A 5 8.85 -62.75 -4.34
N LEU A 6 7.70 -63.05 -4.97
CA LEU A 6 6.78 -62.07 -5.55
C LEU A 6 5.71 -61.60 -4.55
N LEU A 7 5.37 -62.42 -3.54
CA LEU A 7 4.48 -62.01 -2.45
C LEU A 7 5.21 -61.14 -1.40
N ALA A 8 6.52 -61.34 -1.22
CA ALA A 8 7.31 -60.53 -0.29
C ALA A 8 7.55 -59.10 -0.80
N LEU A 9 7.52 -58.88 -2.12
CA LEU A 9 7.74 -57.55 -2.71
C LEU A 9 6.46 -56.69 -2.79
N SER A 10 5.27 -57.30 -2.74
CA SER A 10 4.00 -56.54 -2.67
C SER A 10 3.64 -56.08 -1.25
N MET A 11 4.30 -56.61 -0.22
CA MET A 11 4.02 -56.26 1.17
C MET A 11 4.88 -55.08 1.69
N VAL A 12 5.99 -54.76 1.01
CA VAL A 12 6.87 -53.63 1.38
C VAL A 12 6.31 -52.28 0.89
N PHE A 13 5.45 -52.28 -0.13
CA PHE A 13 4.76 -51.06 -0.60
C PHE A 13 3.57 -50.62 0.27
N LEU A 14 3.20 -51.40 1.30
CA LEU A 14 2.07 -51.08 2.18
C LEU A 14 2.48 -50.44 3.52
N LEU A 15 3.77 -50.15 3.73
CA LEU A 15 4.28 -49.63 5.01
C LEU A 15 4.96 -48.25 4.94
N SER A 16 4.85 -47.52 3.83
CA SER A 16 5.35 -46.14 3.71
C SER A 16 4.23 -45.09 3.74
N ALA A 17 3.37 -45.14 4.76
CA ALA A 17 2.35 -44.12 5.01
C ALA A 17 2.31 -43.69 6.48
N CYS A 18 3.47 -43.35 7.04
CA CYS A 18 3.58 -42.49 8.21
C CYS A 18 4.63 -41.40 7.94
N ALA A 19 4.29 -40.47 7.04
CA ALA A 19 4.90 -39.15 7.05
C ALA A 19 4.34 -38.37 8.26
N PRO A 20 5.13 -37.52 8.93
CA PRO A 20 4.60 -36.67 10.00
C PRO A 20 3.50 -35.79 9.41
N ASN A 21 2.30 -35.93 9.97
CA ASN A 21 1.11 -35.17 9.60
C ASN A 21 1.34 -33.71 9.97
N PHE A 22 1.95 -32.94 9.06
CA PHE A 22 1.86 -31.49 9.09
C PHE A 22 0.38 -31.14 9.07
N GLN A 23 -0.05 -30.47 10.14
CA GLN A 23 -1.43 -30.08 10.38
C GLN A 23 -2.10 -29.63 9.08
N LYS A 24 -3.11 -30.39 8.65
CA LYS A 24 -4.18 -29.85 7.82
C LYS A 24 -4.67 -28.60 8.54
N GLN A 25 -4.26 -27.42 8.07
CA GLN A 25 -5.07 -26.24 8.22
C GLN A 25 -6.47 -26.64 7.77
N ASN A 26 -7.44 -26.43 8.66
CA ASN A 26 -8.84 -26.67 8.39
C ASN A 26 -9.22 -25.96 7.08
N GLU A 27 -9.19 -26.68 5.96
CA GLU A 27 -10.05 -26.38 4.83
C GLU A 27 -11.46 -26.74 5.28
N THR A 28 -12.04 -25.86 6.08
CA THR A 28 -13.49 -25.71 6.08
C THR A 28 -13.82 -25.26 4.67
N VAL A 29 -14.29 -26.22 3.87
CA VAL A 29 -15.10 -25.93 2.68
C VAL A 29 -16.22 -25.02 3.18
N GLN A 30 -16.04 -23.71 3.03
CA GLN A 30 -17.12 -22.76 3.23
C GLN A 30 -18.09 -23.01 2.09
N THR A 31 -19.07 -23.86 2.37
CA THR A 31 -20.33 -23.88 1.64
C THR A 31 -20.77 -22.43 1.53
N LYS A 32 -20.83 -21.90 0.31
CA LYS A 32 -21.44 -20.60 0.02
C LYS A 32 -22.94 -20.70 0.31
N GLU A 33 -23.31 -20.78 1.57
CA GLU A 33 -24.60 -20.26 1.99
C GLU A 33 -24.50 -18.74 1.85
N LYS A 34 -25.29 -18.18 0.94
CA LYS A 34 -25.68 -16.78 1.01
C LYS A 34 -26.48 -16.62 2.29
N THR A 35 -25.81 -16.54 3.43
CA THR A 35 -26.41 -15.99 4.64
C THR A 35 -26.55 -14.50 4.40
N THR A 36 -27.75 -14.05 4.03
CA THR A 36 -28.26 -12.74 4.46
C THR A 36 -28.15 -12.71 5.98
N GLY A 37 -26.99 -12.31 6.49
CA GLY A 37 -26.58 -12.49 7.88
C GLY A 37 -25.84 -11.24 8.36
N LYS A 38 -26.12 -10.84 9.61
CA LYS A 38 -25.58 -9.64 10.24
C LYS A 38 -24.05 -9.66 10.23
N ALA A 39 -23.42 -8.63 9.66
CA ALA A 39 -21.97 -8.49 9.69
C ALA A 39 -21.48 -8.27 11.14
N ILE A 40 -20.37 -8.92 11.48
CA ILE A 40 -19.72 -8.77 12.79
C ILE A 40 -18.64 -7.71 12.66
N ILE A 41 -18.60 -6.78 13.61
CA ILE A 41 -17.55 -5.76 13.69
C ILE A 41 -16.65 -6.12 14.88
N PRO A 42 -15.32 -6.22 14.68
CA PRO A 42 -14.37 -6.39 15.76
C PRO A 42 -14.55 -5.29 16.82
N LYS A 43 -14.57 -5.70 18.09
CA LYS A 43 -14.69 -4.74 19.21
C LYS A 43 -13.44 -3.88 19.39
N TYR A 44 -12.30 -4.39 18.94
CA TYR A 44 -11.01 -3.73 19.10
C TYR A 44 -10.66 -2.96 17.83
N ASN A 45 -10.31 -1.68 17.98
CA ASN A 45 -9.67 -0.89 16.93
C ASN A 45 -8.18 -0.75 17.28
N ILE A 46 -7.31 -0.95 16.30
CA ILE A 46 -5.85 -0.91 16.51
C ILE A 46 -5.39 0.53 16.74
N SER A 47 -5.97 1.48 16.02
CA SER A 47 -5.68 2.92 16.12
C SER A 47 -6.86 3.72 15.58
N ASN A 48 -7.02 4.95 16.05
CA ASN A 48 -8.03 5.89 15.52
C ASN A 48 -7.79 6.21 14.04
N ASN A 49 -6.57 5.97 13.54
CA ASN A 49 -6.19 6.15 12.14
C ASN A 49 -6.69 5.02 11.24
N TYR A 50 -7.24 3.94 11.80
CA TYR A 50 -7.72 2.79 11.06
C TYR A 50 -9.21 2.60 11.27
N TYR A 51 -9.88 2.18 10.19
CA TYR A 51 -11.28 1.77 10.24
C TYR A 51 -11.36 0.32 10.71
N ARG A 52 -12.42 0.03 11.48
CA ARG A 52 -12.77 -1.36 11.77
C ARG A 52 -13.27 -2.03 10.50
N THR A 53 -12.80 -3.25 10.25
CA THR A 53 -13.23 -4.05 9.10
C THR A 53 -14.46 -4.88 9.44
N ILE A 54 -15.29 -5.19 8.44
CA ILE A 54 -16.45 -6.07 8.64
C ILE A 54 -16.08 -7.55 8.47
N LEU A 55 -16.78 -8.42 9.21
CA LEU A 55 -16.65 -9.88 9.12
C LEU A 55 -17.95 -10.52 8.60
N PRO A 56 -17.86 -11.60 7.80
CA PRO A 56 -16.62 -12.28 7.38
C PRO A 56 -15.76 -11.40 6.44
N PHE A 57 -14.44 -11.59 6.49
CA PHE A 57 -13.52 -10.88 5.60
C PHE A 57 -13.83 -11.24 4.15
N GLU A 58 -14.15 -10.22 3.35
CA GLU A 58 -14.35 -10.35 1.92
C GLU A 58 -13.15 -9.70 1.21
N PRO A 59 -12.33 -10.48 0.47
CA PRO A 59 -11.23 -9.93 -0.29
C PRO A 59 -11.73 -9.03 -1.41
N GLY A 60 -10.97 -8.00 -1.76
CA GLY A 60 -11.30 -7.11 -2.88
C GLY A 60 -11.43 -7.86 -4.21
N GLU A 61 -12.35 -7.42 -5.05
CA GLU A 61 -12.59 -8.01 -6.39
C GLU A 61 -11.38 -7.81 -7.34
N ALA A 62 -10.43 -6.95 -6.96
CA ALA A 62 -9.16 -6.71 -7.63
C ALA A 62 -7.93 -7.20 -6.84
N ARG A 63 -8.12 -8.08 -5.84
CA ARG A 63 -7.04 -8.54 -4.95
C ARG A 63 -5.80 -9.01 -5.71
N GLY A 64 -4.65 -8.52 -5.28
CA GLY A 64 -3.33 -8.85 -5.83
C GLY A 64 -2.99 -8.15 -7.15
N LEU A 65 -3.91 -7.41 -7.77
CA LEU A 65 -3.62 -6.68 -9.00
C LEU A 65 -2.64 -5.52 -8.77
N VAL A 66 -2.71 -4.88 -7.60
CA VAL A 66 -1.82 -3.77 -7.19
C VAL A 66 -0.35 -4.17 -7.18
N VAL A 67 -0.03 -5.42 -6.79
CA VAL A 67 1.34 -5.92 -6.63
C VAL A 67 2.14 -5.88 -7.93
N ASN A 68 1.48 -6.05 -9.08
CA ASN A 68 2.15 -6.08 -10.39
C ASN A 68 2.25 -4.72 -11.06
N ASN A 69 1.54 -3.71 -10.54
CA ASN A 69 1.36 -2.43 -11.22
C ASN A 69 2.05 -1.26 -10.49
N ILE A 70 2.37 -1.42 -9.21
CA ILE A 70 3.05 -0.42 -8.41
C ILE A 70 4.57 -0.67 -8.39
N ASN A 71 5.36 0.39 -8.48
CA ASN A 71 6.82 0.30 -8.64
C ASN A 71 7.54 -0.36 -7.46
N THR A 72 7.20 0.05 -6.23
CA THR A 72 7.88 -0.41 -5.01
C THR A 72 6.90 -0.90 -3.96
N ARG A 73 7.36 -1.75 -3.03
CA ARG A 73 6.54 -2.13 -1.87
C ARG A 73 6.24 -0.93 -0.96
N TYR A 74 7.14 0.06 -0.93
CA TYR A 74 6.92 1.32 -0.23
C TYR A 74 5.73 2.06 -0.82
N ASP A 75 5.71 2.28 -2.14
CA ASP A 75 4.58 2.89 -2.84
C ASP A 75 3.28 2.13 -2.61
N LEU A 76 3.31 0.79 -2.64
CA LEU A 76 2.10 -0.01 -2.44
C LEU A 76 1.50 0.22 -1.05
N ASN A 77 2.33 0.10 -0.01
CA ASN A 77 1.88 0.30 1.37
C ASN A 77 1.34 1.74 1.55
N GLU A 78 2.03 2.73 0.97
CA GLU A 78 1.63 4.12 1.09
C GLU A 78 0.39 4.46 0.26
N PHE A 79 0.21 3.84 -0.89
CA PHE A 79 -0.97 4.01 -1.72
C PHE A 79 -2.22 3.47 -1.01
N GLU A 80 -2.13 2.31 -0.35
CA GLU A 80 -3.25 1.75 0.44
C GLU A 80 -3.51 2.58 1.71
N MET A 81 -2.47 2.83 2.52
CA MET A 81 -2.63 3.51 3.80
C MET A 81 -2.95 5.00 3.63
N GLY A 82 -2.32 5.66 2.66
CA GLY A 82 -2.60 7.05 2.31
C GLY A 82 -4.02 7.23 1.78
N LEU A 83 -4.55 6.30 0.98
CA LEU A 83 -5.93 6.38 0.53
C LEU A 83 -6.91 6.28 1.70
N MET A 84 -6.59 5.45 2.69
CA MET A 84 -7.34 5.37 3.94
C MET A 84 -7.26 6.66 4.75
N ARG A 85 -6.11 7.35 4.79
CA ARG A 85 -6.01 8.68 5.41
C ARG A 85 -6.85 9.72 4.68
N ILE A 86 -6.80 9.75 3.35
CA ILE A 86 -7.62 10.67 2.54
C ILE A 86 -9.12 10.44 2.79
N ALA A 87 -9.54 9.19 2.89
CA ALA A 87 -10.93 8.86 3.14
C ALA A 87 -11.48 9.41 4.47
N GLN A 88 -10.63 9.64 5.47
CA GLN A 88 -11.05 10.20 6.78
C GLN A 88 -11.61 11.62 6.66
N ASN A 89 -11.26 12.36 5.60
CA ASN A 89 -11.85 13.67 5.31
C ASN A 89 -13.34 13.58 4.92
N SER A 90 -13.81 12.40 4.52
CA SER A 90 -15.21 12.18 4.07
C SER A 90 -15.96 11.17 4.93
N PHE A 91 -15.24 10.22 5.53
CA PHE A 91 -15.79 9.08 6.25
C PHE A 91 -15.14 8.97 7.62
N ASP A 92 -15.82 9.41 8.67
CA ASP A 92 -15.33 9.34 10.05
C ASP A 92 -15.10 7.89 10.53
N THR A 93 -13.94 7.59 11.14
CA THR A 93 -13.55 6.23 11.57
C THR A 93 -14.43 5.65 12.69
N ASP A 94 -15.15 6.50 13.44
CA ASP A 94 -16.10 6.07 14.47
C ASP A 94 -17.44 5.64 13.86
N LYS A 95 -17.82 6.24 12.72
CA LYS A 95 -19.13 6.05 12.07
C LYS A 95 -19.11 5.04 10.94
N TYR A 96 -18.00 4.94 10.22
CA TYR A 96 -17.88 4.09 9.04
C TYR A 96 -16.98 2.88 9.29
N TYR A 97 -17.21 1.84 8.51
CA TYR A 97 -16.45 0.59 8.51
C TYR A 97 -15.78 0.40 7.15
N PHE A 98 -14.63 -0.25 7.15
CA PHE A 98 -13.85 -0.48 5.94
C PHE A 98 -14.09 -1.86 5.34
N GLN A 99 -14.13 -1.90 4.02
CA GLN A 99 -14.08 -3.11 3.20
C GLN A 99 -13.16 -2.86 1.99
N GLU A 100 -12.38 -3.88 1.60
CA GLU A 100 -11.63 -3.84 0.33
C GLU A 100 -12.61 -3.73 -0.85
N GLY A 101 -12.25 -3.00 -1.91
CA GLY A 101 -13.18 -2.69 -3.01
C GLY A 101 -13.90 -3.89 -3.62
N GLN A 102 -15.23 -3.86 -3.60
CA GLN A 102 -16.12 -4.90 -4.11
C GLN A 102 -16.83 -4.49 -5.41
N GLN A 103 -16.74 -3.23 -5.81
CA GLN A 103 -17.55 -2.69 -6.90
C GLN A 103 -16.86 -2.86 -8.26
N ILE A 104 -15.57 -2.55 -8.36
CA ILE A 104 -14.81 -2.57 -9.62
C ILE A 104 -13.95 -3.84 -9.71
N LYS A 105 -14.35 -4.74 -10.61
CA LYS A 105 -13.67 -6.03 -10.80
C LYS A 105 -12.27 -5.89 -11.39
N ALA A 106 -11.38 -6.84 -11.08
CA ALA A 106 -10.04 -6.92 -11.65
C ALA A 106 -10.01 -6.79 -13.19
N ALA A 107 -10.95 -7.43 -13.88
CA ALA A 107 -11.04 -7.37 -15.35
C ALA A 107 -11.33 -5.96 -15.86
N THR A 108 -12.24 -5.25 -15.19
CA THR A 108 -12.58 -3.85 -15.49
C THR A 108 -11.38 -2.94 -15.24
N ILE A 109 -10.70 -3.09 -14.09
CA ILE A 109 -9.49 -2.31 -13.78
C ILE A 109 -8.41 -2.56 -14.85
N LYS A 110 -8.15 -3.81 -15.24
CA LYS A 110 -7.19 -4.11 -16.33
C LYS A 110 -7.54 -3.43 -17.65
N GLN A 111 -8.82 -3.39 -18.01
CA GLN A 111 -9.29 -2.68 -19.20
C GLN A 111 -9.06 -1.16 -19.07
N TRP A 112 -9.37 -0.57 -17.92
CA TRP A 112 -9.16 0.87 -17.67
C TRP A 112 -7.67 1.24 -17.66
N LEU A 113 -6.81 0.38 -17.13
CA LEU A 113 -5.35 0.57 -17.12
C LEU A 113 -4.72 0.39 -18.51
N SER A 114 -5.41 -0.24 -19.45
CA SER A 114 -4.91 -0.42 -20.81
C SER A 114 -4.78 0.91 -21.54
N ARG A 115 -3.97 0.92 -22.61
CA ARG A 115 -3.94 2.04 -23.54
C ARG A 115 -5.22 2.07 -24.38
N GLN A 116 -5.64 3.26 -24.76
CA GLN A 116 -6.54 3.44 -25.89
C GLN A 116 -5.85 2.98 -27.18
N TYR A 117 -6.66 2.49 -28.12
CA TYR A 117 -6.20 2.05 -29.43
C TYR A 117 -6.86 2.85 -30.55
N THR A 118 -6.14 3.05 -31.65
CA THR A 118 -6.72 3.57 -32.89
C THR A 118 -7.62 2.53 -33.56
N ALA A 119 -8.48 2.96 -34.49
CA ALA A 119 -9.32 2.03 -35.27
C ALA A 119 -8.51 0.96 -36.03
N ALA A 120 -7.30 1.29 -36.48
CA ALA A 120 -6.41 0.33 -37.14
C ALA A 120 -5.87 -0.71 -36.13
N GLN A 121 -5.42 -0.25 -34.96
CA GLN A 121 -4.93 -1.11 -33.90
C GLN A 121 -6.02 -2.04 -33.33
N LEU A 122 -7.26 -1.55 -33.24
CA LEU A 122 -8.40 -2.37 -32.84
C LEU A 122 -8.64 -3.54 -33.79
N LYS A 123 -8.57 -3.30 -35.11
CA LYS A 123 -8.70 -4.36 -36.12
C LYS A 123 -7.57 -5.38 -36.02
N GLU A 124 -6.33 -4.92 -35.87
CA GLU A 124 -5.15 -5.78 -35.72
C GLU A 124 -5.24 -6.67 -34.47
N LYS A 125 -5.65 -6.08 -33.34
CA LYS A 125 -5.78 -6.77 -32.05
C LYS A 125 -7.08 -7.54 -31.88
N GLN A 126 -8.00 -7.46 -32.85
CA GLN A 126 -9.33 -8.05 -32.79
C GLN A 126 -10.14 -7.59 -31.55
N ILE A 127 -9.96 -6.33 -31.15
CA ILE A 127 -10.68 -5.71 -30.03
C ILE A 127 -11.86 -4.94 -30.60
N LYS A 128 -13.05 -5.11 -30.01
CA LYS A 128 -14.24 -4.36 -30.43
C LYS A 128 -14.10 -2.90 -29.99
N ALA A 129 -14.64 -1.97 -30.78
CA ALA A 129 -14.62 -0.55 -30.43
C ALA A 129 -15.26 -0.26 -29.05
N ALA A 130 -16.30 -1.01 -28.67
CA ALA A 130 -16.94 -0.91 -27.35
C ALA A 130 -16.02 -1.33 -26.18
N ASP A 131 -15.00 -2.14 -26.44
CA ASP A 131 -14.05 -2.61 -25.43
C ASP A 131 -12.79 -1.71 -25.34
N ASN A 132 -12.71 -0.67 -26.19
CA ASN A 132 -11.60 0.29 -26.22
C ASN A 132 -11.73 1.36 -25.12
N ILE A 133 -11.81 0.91 -23.87
CA ILE A 133 -12.07 1.76 -22.71
C ILE A 133 -10.81 2.06 -21.89
N GLY A 134 -9.62 1.91 -22.49
CA GLY A 134 -8.36 2.30 -21.85
C GLY A 134 -8.35 3.76 -21.43
N LEU A 135 -7.75 4.07 -20.29
CA LEU A 135 -7.54 5.44 -19.81
C LEU A 135 -6.17 5.97 -20.21
N ASN A 136 -5.19 5.08 -20.40
CA ASN A 136 -3.86 5.49 -20.85
C ASN A 136 -3.88 5.91 -22.33
N PRO A 137 -3.07 6.90 -22.72
CA PRO A 137 -3.08 7.42 -24.08
C PRO A 137 -2.64 6.38 -25.10
N VAL A 138 -3.12 6.55 -26.32
CA VAL A 138 -2.72 5.72 -27.46
C VAL A 138 -1.24 5.88 -27.77
N ASN A 139 -0.57 4.77 -28.05
CA ASN A 139 0.77 4.77 -28.62
C ASN A 139 0.65 4.59 -30.14
N THR A 140 1.03 5.61 -30.91
CA THR A 140 1.03 5.60 -32.38
C THR A 140 2.42 5.35 -32.97
N SER A 141 3.43 5.20 -32.12
CA SER A 141 4.79 4.92 -32.58
C SER A 141 4.93 3.50 -33.12
N PRO A 142 5.78 3.28 -34.14
CA PRO A 142 6.11 1.95 -34.61
C PRO A 142 6.56 1.00 -33.50
N ALA A 143 6.31 -0.29 -33.67
CA ALA A 143 6.89 -1.30 -32.80
C ALA A 143 8.42 -1.21 -32.84
N GLY A 144 9.09 -1.26 -31.69
CA GLY A 144 10.54 -1.12 -31.60
C GLY A 144 11.06 0.30 -31.43
N SER A 145 10.20 1.33 -31.42
CA SER A 145 10.61 2.72 -31.23
C SER A 145 10.10 3.32 -29.91
N THR A 146 10.68 4.47 -29.54
CA THR A 146 10.22 5.24 -28.38
C THR A 146 8.71 5.51 -28.47
N PRO A 147 7.92 5.19 -27.43
CA PRO A 147 6.47 5.41 -27.44
C PRO A 147 6.12 6.90 -27.57
N SER A 148 5.07 7.19 -28.35
CA SER A 148 4.60 8.57 -28.59
C SER A 148 3.99 9.20 -27.34
N SER A 149 3.54 8.37 -26.40
CA SER A 149 2.91 8.77 -25.16
C SER A 149 3.32 7.82 -24.02
N PRO A 150 3.55 8.31 -22.80
CA PRO A 150 3.83 7.45 -21.66
C PRO A 150 2.56 6.72 -21.19
N VAL A 151 2.73 5.75 -20.30
CA VAL A 151 1.63 5.24 -19.46
C VAL A 151 1.61 6.11 -18.22
N TYR A 152 0.59 6.95 -18.06
CA TYR A 152 0.43 7.81 -16.88
C TYR A 152 -0.17 7.03 -15.71
N LEU A 153 -1.23 6.26 -15.94
CA LEU A 153 -1.94 5.54 -14.89
C LEU A 153 -1.41 4.12 -14.75
N ALA A 154 -0.81 3.83 -13.60
CA ALA A 154 -0.27 2.52 -13.29
C ALA A 154 -1.32 1.64 -12.62
N HIS A 155 -2.07 2.18 -11.66
CA HIS A 155 -3.05 1.40 -10.92
C HIS A 155 -4.28 2.21 -10.47
N ILE A 156 -5.37 1.50 -10.19
CA ILE A 156 -6.60 2.03 -9.60
C ILE A 156 -6.90 1.18 -8.38
N LEU A 157 -7.06 1.82 -7.22
CA LEU A 157 -7.44 1.17 -5.96
C LEU A 157 -8.81 1.66 -5.52
N GLU A 158 -9.61 0.77 -4.96
CA GLU A 158 -10.95 1.05 -4.45
C GLU A 158 -11.05 0.63 -2.98
N HIS A 159 -11.54 1.54 -2.16
CA HIS A 159 -11.94 1.31 -0.78
C HIS A 159 -13.44 1.55 -0.64
N ASP A 160 -14.14 0.59 -0.03
CA ASP A 160 -15.56 0.69 0.28
C ASP A 160 -15.76 1.06 1.75
N TYR A 161 -16.59 2.09 1.99
CA TYR A 161 -16.95 2.58 3.31
C TYR A 161 -18.41 2.29 3.60
N LEU A 162 -18.66 1.61 4.70
CA LEU A 162 -19.95 1.05 5.04
C LEU A 162 -20.52 1.67 6.32
N THR A 163 -21.83 1.73 6.43
CA THR A 163 -22.54 2.05 7.69
C THR A 163 -23.33 0.84 8.17
N LYS A 164 -23.70 0.85 9.46
CA LYS A 164 -24.49 -0.20 10.08
C LYS A 164 -25.75 0.38 10.71
N ASP A 165 -26.89 -0.23 10.43
CA ASP A 165 -28.17 0.14 11.04
C ASP A 165 -28.35 -0.50 12.44
N ASP A 166 -29.37 -0.06 13.18
CA ASP A 166 -29.68 -0.57 14.53
C ASP A 166 -29.97 -2.07 14.57
N LYS A 167 -30.40 -2.66 13.45
CA LYS A 167 -30.70 -4.09 13.32
C LYS A 167 -29.44 -4.91 13.04
N GLY A 168 -28.36 -4.23 12.68
CA GLY A 168 -27.06 -4.77 12.39
C GLY A 168 -26.82 -5.11 10.92
N ASN A 169 -27.63 -4.58 10.02
CA ASN A 169 -27.41 -4.67 8.58
C ASN A 169 -26.36 -3.64 8.16
N VAL A 170 -25.51 -4.02 7.23
CA VAL A 170 -24.45 -3.17 6.70
C VAL A 170 -24.78 -2.76 5.26
N SER A 171 -24.53 -1.50 4.94
CA SER A 171 -24.80 -0.92 3.63
C SER A 171 -23.62 -0.07 3.17
N LEU A 172 -23.35 -0.11 1.86
CA LEU A 172 -22.37 0.79 1.22
C LEU A 172 -22.83 2.24 1.40
N ALA A 173 -21.94 3.05 1.96
CA ALA A 173 -22.22 4.45 2.26
C ALA A 173 -21.28 5.41 1.52
N GLY A 174 -20.16 4.93 1.00
CA GLY A 174 -19.22 5.72 0.24
C GLY A 174 -18.13 4.87 -0.41
N ILE A 175 -17.49 5.42 -1.44
CA ILE A 175 -16.35 4.80 -2.11
C ILE A 175 -15.21 5.81 -2.14
N THR A 176 -13.98 5.35 -1.86
CA THR A 176 -12.77 6.13 -2.13
C THR A 176 -11.94 5.42 -3.21
N ILE A 177 -11.53 6.17 -4.23
CA ILE A 177 -10.75 5.68 -5.37
C ILE A 177 -9.36 6.34 -5.37
N GLY A 178 -8.32 5.54 -5.39
CA GLY A 178 -6.95 6.00 -5.62
C GLY A 178 -6.54 5.78 -7.07
N LEU A 179 -5.91 6.78 -7.70
CA LEU A 179 -5.23 6.64 -9.00
C LEU A 179 -3.73 6.77 -8.80
N ALA A 180 -3.00 5.67 -8.96
CA ALA A 180 -1.54 5.66 -8.92
C ALA A 180 -0.97 6.06 -10.28
N LEU A 181 -0.26 7.18 -10.30
CA LEU A 181 0.33 7.78 -11.49
C LEU A 181 1.84 7.53 -11.53
N ASN A 182 2.39 7.40 -12.72
CA ASN A 182 3.83 7.24 -12.94
C ASN A 182 4.49 8.62 -13.01
N SER A 183 5.46 8.89 -12.14
CA SER A 183 6.41 10.00 -12.30
C SER A 183 7.52 9.65 -13.33
N ILE A 184 7.79 8.35 -13.50
CA ILE A 184 8.74 7.80 -14.47
C ILE A 184 8.07 6.69 -15.26
N TYR A 185 8.07 6.83 -16.58
CA TYR A 185 7.60 5.81 -17.50
C TYR A 185 8.75 4.89 -17.93
N TYR A 186 8.64 3.62 -17.51
CA TYR A 186 9.58 2.56 -17.88
C TYR A 186 9.08 1.82 -19.13
N TYR A 187 9.92 1.67 -20.14
CA TYR A 187 9.57 0.98 -21.38
C TYR A 187 10.75 0.25 -21.99
N LYS A 188 10.48 -0.73 -22.85
CA LYS A 188 11.49 -1.43 -23.64
C LYS A 188 11.20 -1.26 -25.12
N LEU A 189 12.26 -1.13 -25.92
CA LEU A 189 12.14 -1.14 -27.39
C LEU A 189 12.01 -2.57 -27.92
N GLN A 190 12.69 -3.53 -27.29
CA GLN A 190 12.66 -4.94 -27.64
C GLN A 190 12.40 -5.76 -26.37
N SER A 191 11.75 -6.92 -26.48
CA SER A 191 11.34 -7.73 -25.31
C SER A 191 12.51 -8.13 -24.41
N ASP A 192 13.67 -8.41 -25.01
CA ASP A 192 14.94 -8.81 -24.40
C ASP A 192 15.91 -7.64 -24.18
N GLY A 193 15.54 -6.42 -24.59
CA GLY A 193 16.37 -5.24 -24.46
C GLY A 193 16.36 -4.60 -23.06
N ASP A 194 17.15 -3.54 -22.92
CA ASP A 194 17.23 -2.73 -21.70
C ASP A 194 15.92 -2.00 -21.40
N THR A 195 15.67 -1.78 -20.11
CA THR A 195 14.59 -0.91 -19.66
C THR A 195 15.04 0.54 -19.77
N LEU A 196 14.35 1.31 -20.59
CA LEU A 196 14.53 2.75 -20.74
C LEU A 196 13.56 3.50 -19.84
N GLU A 197 13.94 4.71 -19.46
CA GLU A 197 13.18 5.56 -18.56
C GLU A 197 12.82 6.89 -19.25
N LYS A 198 11.63 7.38 -18.98
CA LYS A 198 11.20 8.74 -19.36
C LYS A 198 10.55 9.40 -18.15
N LYS A 199 11.17 10.47 -17.64
CA LYS A 199 10.55 11.31 -16.62
C LYS A 199 9.29 11.97 -17.19
N ILE A 200 8.20 11.91 -16.44
CA ILE A 200 6.96 12.62 -16.74
C ILE A 200 6.96 13.90 -15.91
N PRO A 201 6.83 15.09 -16.53
CA PRO A 201 6.69 16.34 -15.79
C PRO A 201 5.47 16.29 -14.85
N PHE A 202 5.61 16.78 -13.62
CA PHE A 202 4.54 16.77 -12.62
C PHE A 202 3.24 17.39 -13.15
N SER A 203 3.33 18.55 -13.81
CA SER A 203 2.16 19.24 -14.36
C SER A 203 1.44 18.44 -15.46
N GLU A 204 2.18 17.68 -16.26
CA GLU A 204 1.62 16.78 -17.28
C GLU A 204 0.92 15.58 -16.61
N MET A 205 1.58 14.94 -15.63
CA MET A 205 1.03 13.84 -14.85
C MET A 205 -0.25 14.26 -14.10
N GLU A 206 -0.23 15.40 -13.42
CA GLU A 206 -1.38 15.96 -12.71
C GLU A 206 -2.55 16.21 -13.67
N GLN A 207 -2.30 16.88 -14.80
CA GLN A 207 -3.34 17.19 -15.78
C GLN A 207 -4.00 15.91 -16.30
N GLU A 208 -3.21 14.90 -16.68
CA GLU A 208 -3.73 13.62 -17.17
C GLU A 208 -4.44 12.83 -16.06
N GLY A 209 -3.89 12.81 -14.85
CA GLY A 209 -4.52 12.20 -13.68
C GLY A 209 -5.91 12.77 -13.39
N LYS A 210 -6.07 14.10 -13.42
CA LYS A 210 -7.36 14.78 -13.22
C LYS A 210 -8.37 14.45 -14.33
N LYS A 211 -7.93 14.35 -15.59
CA LYS A 211 -8.78 13.91 -16.71
C LYS A 211 -9.24 12.47 -16.53
N MET A 212 -8.34 11.57 -16.16
CA MET A 212 -8.65 10.16 -15.91
C MET A 212 -9.59 10.01 -14.71
N ALA A 213 -9.41 10.79 -13.65
CA ALA A 213 -10.31 10.82 -12.50
C ALA A 213 -11.75 11.16 -12.89
N ALA A 214 -11.95 12.20 -13.71
CA ALA A 214 -13.27 12.57 -14.19
C ALA A 214 -13.94 11.44 -14.99
N GLU A 215 -13.18 10.74 -15.82
CA GLU A 215 -13.68 9.60 -16.59
C GLU A 215 -13.99 8.39 -15.70
N VAL A 216 -13.16 8.09 -14.70
CA VAL A 216 -13.40 7.04 -13.71
C VAL A 216 -14.71 7.29 -12.95
N VAL A 217 -14.94 8.52 -12.47
CA VAL A 217 -16.19 8.89 -11.79
C VAL A 217 -17.41 8.65 -12.67
N LYS A 218 -17.37 9.09 -13.93
CA LYS A 218 -18.48 8.88 -14.89
C LYS A 218 -18.79 7.39 -15.08
N ARG A 219 -17.75 6.55 -15.15
CA ARG A 219 -17.91 5.10 -15.29
C ARG A 219 -18.51 4.48 -14.05
N ILE A 220 -18.02 4.85 -12.86
CA ILE A 220 -18.57 4.39 -11.58
C ILE A 220 -20.05 4.76 -11.46
N ARG A 221 -20.44 5.98 -11.85
CA ARG A 221 -21.84 6.42 -11.85
C ARG A 221 -22.75 5.62 -12.77
N SER A 222 -22.19 5.04 -13.82
CA SER A 222 -22.91 4.16 -14.75
C SER A 222 -23.01 2.72 -14.26
N MET A 223 -22.34 2.37 -13.15
CA MET A 223 -22.40 1.03 -12.56
C MET A 223 -23.64 0.84 -11.69
N LYS A 224 -24.15 -0.39 -11.67
CA LYS A 224 -25.35 -0.75 -10.91
C LYS A 224 -25.14 -0.46 -9.42
N ASN A 225 -26.14 0.17 -8.80
CA ASN A 225 -26.19 0.54 -7.37
C ASN A 225 -25.20 1.61 -6.91
N LEU A 226 -24.46 2.27 -7.80
CA LEU A 226 -23.47 3.31 -7.43
C LEU A 226 -23.87 4.74 -7.83
N GLY A 227 -25.05 4.92 -8.43
CA GLY A 227 -25.50 6.22 -8.95
C GLY A 227 -25.54 7.33 -7.89
N ASN A 228 -25.89 6.99 -6.64
CA ASN A 228 -26.09 7.97 -5.56
C ASN A 228 -25.08 7.86 -4.40
N ILE A 229 -24.00 7.09 -4.54
CA ILE A 229 -23.01 6.90 -3.48
C ILE A 229 -21.98 8.05 -3.52
N PRO A 230 -21.64 8.73 -2.42
CA PRO A 230 -20.57 9.72 -2.45
C PRO A 230 -19.24 9.06 -2.83
N ILE A 231 -18.45 9.73 -3.68
CA ILE A 231 -17.15 9.23 -4.13
C ILE A 231 -16.08 10.24 -3.72
N THR A 232 -14.98 9.75 -3.15
CA THR A 232 -13.73 10.52 -3.03
C THR A 232 -12.73 9.94 -4.02
N ILE A 233 -12.06 10.77 -4.81
CA ILE A 233 -11.02 10.32 -5.74
C ILE A 233 -9.72 11.07 -5.49
N ALA A 234 -8.62 10.34 -5.37
CA ALA A 234 -7.32 10.87 -4.98
C ALA A 234 -6.23 10.45 -5.97
N LEU A 235 -5.28 11.35 -6.23
CA LEU A 235 -4.17 11.13 -7.14
C LEU A 235 -2.88 10.90 -6.34
N PHE A 236 -2.21 9.80 -6.65
CA PHE A 236 -0.98 9.36 -6.02
C PHE A 236 0.17 9.43 -7.02
N GLU A 237 1.24 10.13 -6.70
CA GLU A 237 2.48 10.13 -7.47
C GLU A 237 3.38 8.99 -6.96
N GLN A 238 3.65 7.99 -7.80
CA GLN A 238 4.61 6.94 -7.43
C GLN A 238 6.05 7.41 -7.55
N GLN A 239 6.93 6.82 -6.74
CA GLN A 239 8.37 7.00 -6.88
C GLN A 239 8.99 6.09 -7.95
N SER A 240 10.28 6.29 -8.19
CA SER A 240 11.07 5.42 -9.06
C SER A 240 11.15 3.99 -8.51
N LYS A 241 11.43 3.01 -9.38
CA LYS A 241 11.61 1.60 -8.98
C LYS A 241 12.80 1.37 -8.07
N THR A 242 13.74 2.31 -8.00
CA THR A 242 14.93 2.27 -7.15
C THR A 242 14.75 3.10 -5.87
N SER A 243 13.59 3.73 -5.68
CA SER A 243 13.33 4.54 -4.51
C SER A 243 13.20 3.68 -3.26
N VAL A 244 13.74 4.21 -2.18
CA VAL A 244 13.71 3.64 -0.82
C VAL A 244 12.74 4.42 0.10
N VAL A 245 12.07 5.42 -0.45
CA VAL A 245 10.90 6.11 0.13
C VAL A 245 9.70 5.96 -0.80
N PRO A 246 8.48 5.91 -0.26
CA PRO A 246 7.29 5.85 -1.09
C PRO A 246 7.02 7.20 -1.78
N GLY A 247 6.15 7.15 -2.76
CA GLY A 247 5.42 8.30 -3.28
C GLY A 247 4.41 8.84 -2.28
N ASN A 248 3.55 9.74 -2.74
CA ASN A 248 2.58 10.41 -1.89
C ASN A 248 1.32 10.77 -2.67
N PHE A 249 0.20 10.88 -1.95
CA PHE A 249 -0.96 11.60 -2.48
C PHE A 249 -0.61 13.07 -2.57
N PHE A 250 -1.03 13.73 -3.65
CA PHE A 250 -0.78 15.17 -3.85
C PHE A 250 -2.07 15.97 -4.02
N THR A 251 -3.19 15.30 -4.32
CA THR A 251 -4.51 15.95 -4.39
C THR A 251 -5.65 14.95 -4.32
N TYR A 252 -6.82 15.40 -3.86
CA TYR A 252 -8.06 14.66 -3.95
C TYR A 252 -9.24 15.58 -4.29
N SER A 253 -10.33 15.00 -4.76
CA SER A 253 -11.60 15.69 -4.98
C SER A 253 -12.75 14.78 -4.54
N THR A 254 -13.86 15.40 -4.12
CA THR A 254 -15.08 14.69 -3.75
C THR A 254 -16.13 14.82 -4.85
N VAL A 255 -17.08 13.89 -4.85
CA VAL A 255 -18.21 13.88 -5.76
C VAL A 255 -19.46 13.64 -4.93
N ASP A 256 -20.35 14.60 -4.97
CA ASP A 256 -21.61 14.55 -4.24
C ASP A 256 -22.51 13.41 -4.75
N GLN A 257 -23.45 13.01 -3.90
CA GLN A 257 -24.43 11.98 -4.21
C GLN A 257 -25.22 12.35 -5.48
N GLY A 258 -25.24 11.46 -6.47
CA GLY A 258 -25.96 11.67 -7.73
C GLY A 258 -25.24 12.55 -8.75
N SER A 259 -24.19 13.27 -8.36
CA SER A 259 -23.37 14.09 -9.26
C SER A 259 -22.35 13.24 -10.00
N SER A 260 -22.02 13.58 -11.25
CA SER A 260 -20.85 13.02 -11.96
C SER A 260 -19.70 14.02 -12.08
N ASP A 261 -19.86 15.21 -11.52
CA ASP A 261 -18.90 16.28 -11.58
C ASP A 261 -18.02 16.28 -10.33
N LEU A 262 -16.72 16.42 -10.55
CA LEU A 262 -15.73 16.57 -9.48
C LEU A 262 -15.89 17.95 -8.84
N ASN A 263 -15.88 18.00 -7.51
CA ASN A 263 -15.72 19.24 -6.76
C ASN A 263 -14.30 19.80 -6.94
N SER A 264 -14.05 20.95 -6.30
CA SER A 264 -12.71 21.51 -6.22
C SER A 264 -11.68 20.49 -5.75
N TRP A 265 -10.48 20.56 -6.32
CA TRP A 265 -9.36 19.72 -5.91
C TRP A 265 -8.71 20.30 -4.67
N GLU A 266 -8.61 19.50 -3.62
CA GLU A 266 -7.92 19.81 -2.38
C GLU A 266 -6.46 19.34 -2.50
N LYS A 267 -5.51 20.18 -2.07
CA LYS A 267 -4.08 19.83 -2.06
C LYS A 267 -3.80 18.88 -0.90
N VAL A 268 -3.00 17.85 -1.15
CA VAL A 268 -2.40 17.00 -0.12
C VAL A 268 -0.92 17.32 -0.09
N ASP A 269 -0.41 17.67 1.09
CA ASP A 269 0.99 18.04 1.29
C ASP A 269 1.64 16.99 2.19
N GLU A 270 1.89 15.81 1.63
CA GLU A 270 2.50 14.68 2.31
C GLU A 270 3.82 14.34 1.63
N LYS A 271 4.90 14.15 2.40
CA LYS A 271 6.21 13.81 1.84
C LYS A 271 7.01 12.92 2.78
N TYR A 272 7.82 12.05 2.19
CA TYR A 272 8.75 11.19 2.92
C TYR A 272 10.19 11.56 2.64
N TYR A 273 11.02 11.52 3.68
CA TYR A 273 12.46 11.67 3.58
C TYR A 273 13.18 10.52 4.28
N LEU A 274 14.40 10.23 3.83
CA LEU A 274 15.32 9.42 4.59
C LEU A 274 16.21 10.28 5.45
N PHE A 275 16.46 9.84 6.68
CA PHE A 275 17.47 10.39 7.55
C PHE A 275 18.62 9.38 7.74
N PRO A 276 19.88 9.83 7.61
CA PRO A 276 20.28 11.08 6.98
C PRO A 276 20.13 10.99 5.45
N SER A 277 19.85 12.12 4.78
CA SER A 277 19.96 12.26 3.32
C SER A 277 20.19 13.72 2.93
N THR A 278 20.72 13.95 1.72
CA THR A 278 20.92 15.31 1.19
C THR A 278 19.59 16.04 1.01
N ASP A 279 18.53 15.35 0.59
CA ASP A 279 17.21 15.96 0.42
C ASP A 279 16.64 16.42 1.77
N ALA A 280 16.77 15.58 2.81
CA ALA A 280 16.40 15.93 4.17
C ALA A 280 17.22 17.10 4.73
N GLU A 281 18.53 17.12 4.49
CA GLU A 281 19.40 18.20 4.98
C GLU A 281 19.06 19.56 4.33
N ASN A 282 18.67 19.54 3.06
CA ASN A 282 18.26 20.75 2.33
C ASN A 282 16.89 21.26 2.78
N ASP A 283 15.91 20.36 2.92
CA ASP A 283 14.51 20.74 3.16
C ASP A 283 14.20 20.86 4.68
N HIS A 284 14.83 20.05 5.53
CA HIS A 284 14.55 19.92 6.97
C HIS A 284 15.83 19.74 7.80
N ARG A 285 16.69 20.77 7.78
CA ARG A 285 18.03 20.75 8.40
C ARG A 285 18.02 20.45 9.91
N ASP A 286 17.16 21.10 10.67
CA ASP A 286 17.16 20.97 12.13
C ASP A 286 16.75 19.56 12.58
N ASP A 287 15.74 18.98 11.93
CA ASP A 287 15.31 17.60 12.16
C ASP A 287 16.42 16.60 11.78
N THR A 288 17.15 16.89 10.70
CA THR A 288 18.31 16.09 10.27
C THR A 288 19.42 16.13 11.32
N ILE A 289 19.72 17.29 11.90
CA ILE A 289 20.72 17.43 12.96
C ILE A 289 20.30 16.67 14.21
N ALA A 290 19.04 16.77 14.64
CA ALA A 290 18.53 16.01 15.78
C ALA A 290 18.66 14.50 15.56
N PHE A 291 18.33 14.01 14.36
CA PHE A 291 18.53 12.61 14.00
C PHE A 291 20.01 12.19 14.00
N LEU A 292 20.91 13.04 13.51
CA LEU A 292 22.34 12.77 13.49
C LEU A 292 22.93 12.70 14.91
N ASN A 293 22.47 13.55 15.83
CA ASN A 293 22.88 13.48 17.24
C ASN A 293 22.39 12.18 17.88
N PHE A 294 21.12 11.82 17.68
CA PHE A 294 20.58 10.52 18.12
C PHE A 294 21.40 9.36 17.57
N LYS A 295 21.70 9.39 16.26
CA LYS A 295 22.52 8.38 15.60
C LYS A 295 23.91 8.28 16.23
N GLN A 296 24.57 9.40 16.44
CA GLN A 296 25.91 9.44 17.05
C GLN A 296 25.90 8.82 18.46
N ASP A 297 24.93 9.15 19.30
CA ASP A 297 24.85 8.61 20.66
C ASP A 297 24.60 7.09 20.67
N VAL A 298 23.76 6.60 19.75
CA VAL A 298 23.57 5.15 19.55
C VAL A 298 24.88 4.47 19.16
N GLU A 299 25.64 5.07 18.25
CA GLU A 299 26.92 4.54 17.74
C GLU A 299 28.04 4.60 18.79
N GLU A 300 28.03 5.59 19.70
CA GLU A 300 29.02 5.68 20.79
C GLU A 300 28.85 4.53 21.80
N TYR A 301 27.61 4.13 22.09
CA TYR A 301 27.35 2.99 22.97
C TYR A 301 27.67 1.64 22.30
N PHE A 302 27.55 1.54 20.97
CA PHE A 302 27.90 0.35 20.18
C PHE A 302 28.82 0.69 18.98
N PRO A 303 30.13 0.88 19.21
CA PRO A 303 31.07 1.45 18.23
C PRO A 303 31.41 0.56 17.01
N ASN A 304 30.80 -0.62 16.90
CA ASN A 304 30.96 -1.53 15.76
C ASN A 304 29.78 -1.46 14.77
N TYR A 305 28.88 -0.47 14.90
CA TYR A 305 27.61 -0.47 14.20
C TYR A 305 27.27 0.89 13.58
N ASN A 306 26.94 0.93 12.29
CA ASN A 306 26.80 2.18 11.52
C ASN A 306 25.46 2.31 10.75
N GLY A 307 24.45 1.52 11.11
CA GLY A 307 23.27 1.30 10.26
C GLY A 307 21.97 1.97 10.70
N VAL A 308 22.01 3.02 11.54
CA VAL A 308 20.79 3.74 11.96
C VAL A 308 20.22 4.53 10.78
N ILE A 309 19.01 4.17 10.35
CA ILE A 309 18.30 4.81 9.23
C ILE A 309 16.91 5.23 9.69
N GLY A 310 16.55 6.47 9.42
CA GLY A 310 15.22 7.03 9.69
C GLY A 310 14.42 7.18 8.40
N LYS A 311 13.12 6.89 8.47
CA LYS A 311 12.14 7.31 7.47
C LYS A 311 11.20 8.30 8.13
N ALA A 312 11.25 9.54 7.67
CA ALA A 312 10.52 10.67 8.22
C ALA A 312 9.30 10.98 7.33
N PHE A 313 8.12 11.10 7.93
CA PHE A 313 6.87 11.45 7.28
C PHE A 313 6.45 12.86 7.67
N TYR A 314 6.29 13.72 6.67
CA TYR A 314 5.90 15.12 6.83
C TYR A 314 4.50 15.34 6.29
N VAL A 315 3.75 16.19 7.01
CA VAL A 315 2.52 16.81 6.54
C VAL A 315 2.72 18.32 6.54
N GLY A 316 2.68 18.94 5.36
CA GLY A 316 3.25 20.25 5.13
C GLY A 316 4.74 20.25 5.50
N ASP A 317 5.15 21.23 6.29
CA ASP A 317 6.53 21.33 6.79
C ASP A 317 6.73 20.70 8.19
N GLN A 318 5.73 19.98 8.72
CA GLN A 318 5.79 19.39 10.06
C GLN A 318 6.06 17.90 10.03
N LEU A 319 7.13 17.48 10.70
CA LEU A 319 7.45 16.07 10.94
C LEU A 319 6.41 15.43 11.85
N GLN A 320 5.66 14.45 11.33
CA GLN A 320 4.58 13.77 12.06
C GLN A 320 4.99 12.41 12.61
N ASP A 321 5.73 11.63 11.82
CA ASP A 321 6.19 10.29 12.19
C ASP A 321 7.64 10.06 11.79
N LEU A 322 8.41 9.50 12.71
CA LEU A 322 9.78 9.05 12.47
C LEU A 322 9.90 7.54 12.74
N SER A 323 10.14 6.78 11.67
CA SER A 323 10.37 5.34 11.75
C SER A 323 11.86 5.04 11.62
N ILE A 324 12.50 4.60 12.70
CA ILE A 324 13.92 4.30 12.78
C ILE A 324 14.14 2.80 12.67
N THR A 325 15.09 2.37 11.85
CA THR A 325 15.52 0.98 11.77
C THR A 325 16.98 0.87 12.20
N ILE A 326 17.26 -0.07 13.09
CA ILE A 326 18.60 -0.37 13.60
C ILE A 326 18.90 -1.86 13.38
N PRO A 327 19.52 -2.24 12.25
CA PRO A 327 19.89 -3.62 11.96
C PRO A 327 21.17 -4.14 12.67
N ILE A 328 21.11 -4.45 13.96
CA ILE A 328 22.27 -4.87 14.80
C ILE A 328 22.32 -6.39 15.07
N GLN A 329 23.53 -6.93 15.22
CA GLN A 329 23.76 -8.30 15.67
C GLN A 329 24.19 -8.32 17.13
N PHE A 330 23.41 -8.98 18.00
CA PHE A 330 23.77 -9.21 19.39
C PHE A 330 24.46 -10.56 19.58
N TYR A 331 25.39 -10.65 20.54
CA TYR A 331 25.99 -11.92 20.95
C TYR A 331 25.16 -12.64 22.03
N GLY A 332 24.23 -11.93 22.67
CA GLY A 332 23.30 -12.51 23.63
C GLY A 332 22.07 -11.64 23.90
N LYS A 333 20.99 -12.26 24.39
CA LYS A 333 19.72 -11.55 24.66
C LYS A 333 19.83 -10.45 25.71
N THR A 334 20.71 -10.60 26.71
CA THR A 334 20.94 -9.56 27.72
C THR A 334 21.54 -8.28 27.13
N GLU A 335 22.37 -8.41 26.09
CA GLU A 335 22.93 -7.28 25.35
C GLU A 335 21.83 -6.53 24.60
N GLY A 336 20.93 -7.26 23.92
CA GLY A 336 19.78 -6.67 23.24
C GLY A 336 18.82 -5.93 24.19
N ILE A 337 18.62 -6.45 25.41
CA ILE A 337 17.83 -5.76 26.44
C ILE A 337 18.48 -4.45 26.86
N GLY A 338 19.78 -4.48 27.19
CA GLY A 338 20.53 -3.28 27.59
C GLY A 338 20.57 -2.23 26.48
N PHE A 339 20.80 -2.66 25.24
CA PHE A 339 20.74 -1.79 24.07
C PHE A 339 19.37 -1.13 23.92
N THR A 340 18.29 -1.91 24.00
CA THR A 340 16.93 -1.40 23.84
C THR A 340 16.60 -0.37 24.92
N GLN A 341 17.02 -0.61 26.18
CA GLN A 341 16.85 0.35 27.27
C GLN A 341 17.57 1.68 26.97
N TYR A 342 18.82 1.60 26.51
CA TYR A 342 19.62 2.78 26.16
C TYR A 342 18.99 3.58 25.01
N VAL A 343 18.65 2.92 23.90
CA VAL A 343 17.98 3.55 22.76
C VAL A 343 16.65 4.17 23.15
N THR A 344 15.89 3.54 24.04
CA THR A 344 14.63 4.09 24.56
C THR A 344 14.87 5.43 25.27
N GLY A 345 15.92 5.53 26.09
CA GLY A 345 16.33 6.79 26.72
C GLY A 345 16.64 7.88 25.69
N LEU A 346 17.44 7.55 24.68
CA LEU A 346 17.80 8.48 23.61
C LEU A 346 16.60 8.96 22.79
N VAL A 347 15.62 8.07 22.51
CA VAL A 347 14.37 8.47 21.83
C VAL A 347 13.61 9.53 22.63
N MET A 348 13.60 9.41 23.96
CA MET A 348 12.90 10.36 24.83
C MET A 348 13.67 11.68 25.01
N GLU A 349 14.99 11.66 24.86
CA GLU A 349 15.88 12.82 24.98
C GLU A 349 15.94 13.66 23.69
N HIS A 350 16.15 13.02 22.54
CA HIS A 350 16.43 13.70 21.28
C HIS A 350 15.17 14.18 20.54
N PHE A 351 14.04 13.48 20.69
CA PHE A 351 12.86 13.74 19.88
C PHE A 351 11.74 14.43 20.67
N PRO A 352 11.11 15.48 20.10
CA PRO A 352 10.11 16.29 20.80
C PRO A 352 8.85 15.49 21.14
N LYS A 353 8.07 15.95 22.13
CA LYS A 353 6.90 15.22 22.63
C LYS A 353 5.80 15.00 21.59
N TYR A 354 5.57 15.97 20.71
CA TYR A 354 4.53 15.89 19.68
C TYR A 354 4.85 14.85 18.58
N LEU A 355 6.10 14.42 18.45
CA LEU A 355 6.54 13.51 17.39
C LEU A 355 6.29 12.05 17.79
N SER A 356 5.58 11.32 16.94
CA SER A 356 5.51 9.86 17.01
C SER A 356 6.82 9.25 16.49
N VAL A 357 7.47 8.43 17.31
CA VAL A 357 8.73 7.75 16.98
C VAL A 357 8.55 6.25 17.16
N SER A 358 8.94 5.48 16.16
CA SER A 358 9.07 4.03 16.30
C SER A 358 10.50 3.61 15.97
N VAL A 359 11.05 2.69 16.76
CA VAL A 359 12.38 2.11 16.52
C VAL A 359 12.22 0.60 16.39
N SER A 360 12.58 0.08 15.23
CA SER A 360 12.67 -1.35 14.96
C SER A 360 14.13 -1.78 15.05
N VAL A 361 14.45 -2.57 16.08
CA VAL A 361 15.76 -3.19 16.24
C VAL A 361 15.69 -4.59 15.63
N THR A 362 16.54 -4.87 14.66
CA THR A 362 16.49 -6.11 13.86
C THR A 362 17.86 -6.73 13.76
N SER A 363 17.94 -8.05 13.60
CA SER A 363 19.15 -8.82 13.29
C SER A 363 18.94 -9.62 12.01
N VAL A 364 19.93 -10.41 11.61
CA VAL A 364 19.79 -11.34 10.46
C VAL A 364 18.73 -12.43 10.72
N ASP A 365 18.44 -12.72 11.99
CA ASP A 365 17.49 -13.75 12.41
C ASP A 365 16.06 -13.21 12.56
N GLY A 366 15.87 -11.89 12.56
CA GLY A 366 14.57 -11.25 12.61
C GLY A 366 14.48 -10.04 13.54
N PRO A 367 13.27 -9.65 13.98
CA PRO A 367 13.10 -8.55 14.92
C PRO A 367 13.63 -8.93 16.31
N GLU A 368 14.38 -8.03 16.94
CA GLU A 368 14.93 -8.19 18.29
C GLU A 368 14.18 -7.35 19.32
N ALA A 369 13.83 -6.11 18.95
CA ALA A 369 13.06 -5.22 19.81
C ALA A 369 12.23 -4.20 19.02
N LEU A 370 11.18 -3.71 19.65
CA LEU A 370 10.32 -2.65 19.16
C LEU A 370 10.15 -1.59 20.25
N ILE A 371 10.43 -0.33 19.92
CA ILE A 371 10.16 0.84 20.75
C ILE A 371 9.12 1.69 20.01
N VAL A 372 8.04 2.09 20.68
CA VAL A 372 7.00 2.95 20.13
C VAL A 372 6.68 4.06 21.12
N LYS A 373 7.06 5.29 20.78
CA LYS A 373 6.64 6.50 21.45
C LYS A 373 5.58 7.17 20.59
N LYS A 374 4.32 7.19 21.04
CA LYS A 374 3.26 7.96 20.37
C LYS A 374 3.42 9.45 20.67
N ALA A 375 2.92 10.30 19.79
CA ALA A 375 2.77 11.73 20.05
C ALA A 375 2.10 11.97 21.42
N ASP A 376 2.68 12.90 22.18
CA ASP A 376 2.27 13.34 23.52
C ASP A 376 2.27 12.26 24.62
N ALA A 377 2.75 11.05 24.33
CA ALA A 377 2.92 10.01 25.34
C ALA A 377 4.08 10.36 26.28
N THR A 378 3.86 10.20 27.58
CA THR A 378 4.90 10.41 28.61
C THR A 378 5.90 9.26 28.67
N GLU A 379 5.47 8.05 28.29
CA GLU A 379 6.28 6.84 28.33
C GLU A 379 6.15 6.07 26.99
N PRO A 380 7.25 5.50 26.48
CA PRO A 380 7.21 4.67 25.29
C PRO A 380 6.76 3.24 25.62
N PHE A 381 6.13 2.58 24.66
CA PHE A 381 5.96 1.13 24.68
C PHE A 381 7.24 0.46 24.21
N VAL A 382 7.71 -0.55 24.95
CA VAL A 382 8.92 -1.30 24.61
C VAL A 382 8.62 -2.79 24.64
N TYR A 383 9.06 -3.52 23.62
CA TYR A 383 8.89 -4.96 23.51
C TYR A 383 10.18 -5.64 23.05
N ILE A 384 10.54 -6.75 23.69
CA ILE A 384 11.70 -7.59 23.34
C ILE A 384 11.17 -8.92 22.77
N TYR A 385 11.59 -9.24 21.55
CA TYR A 385 11.20 -10.48 20.88
C TYR A 385 11.94 -11.68 21.47
N GLN A 386 11.18 -12.76 21.72
CA GLN A 386 11.65 -14.01 22.33
C GLN A 386 12.17 -14.99 21.28
#